data_AF-A0A527CS53-F1
#
_entry.id   AF-A0A527CS53-F1
#
_cell.length_a   1.000
_cell.length_b   1.000
_cell.length_c   1.000
_cell.angle_alpha   90.00
_cell.angle_beta   90.00
_cell.angle_gamma   90.00
#
_symmetry.space_group_name_H-M   'P 1'
#
loop_
_entity.id
_entity.type
_entity.pdbx_description
1 polymer ?
#
loop_
_entity_poly.entity_id
_entity_poly.type
_entity_poly.pdbx_seq_one_letter_code
_entity_poly.pdbx_strand_id
1 'polypeptide(L)' 'AFAKRKLPLVVGAEASGEVEAVGPGVSSLLPGQLVSIYGARTCGLCRACREGRDNLCEHVSGVHGFHLDGFAQE' A
#
# COMPACT_ATOMS: atom_id res chain seq x y z
N ALA A 1 1.60 -14.95 -12.33
CA ALA A 1 1.31 -16.22 -11.62
C ALA A 1 2.41 -16.66 -10.64
N PHE A 2 3.65 -16.14 -10.69
CA PHE A 2 4.70 -16.52 -9.73
C PHE A 2 5.47 -15.29 -9.21
N ALA A 3 4.83 -14.50 -8.37
CA ALA A 3 5.61 -13.63 -7.49
C ALA A 3 6.43 -14.54 -6.58
N LYS A 4 7.75 -14.39 -6.53
CA LYS A 4 8.60 -15.15 -5.61
C LYS A 4 8.29 -14.67 -4.18
N ARG A 5 7.37 -15.37 -3.52
CA ARG A 5 6.92 -15.02 -2.16
C ARG A 5 7.97 -15.47 -1.15
N LYS A 6 8.32 -14.57 -0.23
CA LYS A 6 9.07 -14.94 0.97
C LYS A 6 8.06 -15.28 2.05
N LEU A 7 8.12 -16.50 2.59
CA LEU A 7 7.25 -16.95 3.67
C LEU A 7 7.96 -16.82 5.03
N PRO A 8 7.21 -16.67 6.15
CA PRO A 8 5.75 -16.49 6.21
C PRO A 8 5.32 -15.15 5.60
N LEU A 9 4.08 -15.08 5.13
CA LEU A 9 3.49 -13.90 4.51
C LEU A 9 2.02 -13.79 4.93
N VAL A 10 1.62 -12.65 5.46
CA VAL A 10 0.19 -12.34 5.67
C VAL A 10 -0.48 -12.15 4.30
N VAL A 11 -1.64 -12.78 4.09
CA VAL A 11 -2.41 -12.65 2.84
C VAL A 11 -3.28 -11.39 2.83
N GLY A 12 -4.01 -11.15 1.73
CA GLY A 12 -4.90 -10.01 1.55
C GLY A 12 -4.28 -8.92 0.67
N ALA A 13 -4.67 -8.89 -0.61
CA ALA A 13 -4.21 -7.89 -1.57
C ALA A 13 -5.18 -6.72 -1.76
N GLU A 14 -6.39 -6.86 -1.21
CA GLU A 14 -7.49 -5.91 -1.34
C GLU A 14 -8.06 -5.68 0.06
N ALA A 15 -8.28 -4.40 0.40
CA ALA A 15 -8.90 -4.01 1.65
C ALA A 15 -9.52 -2.62 1.55
N SER A 16 -10.52 -2.41 2.41
CA SER A 16 -11.08 -1.11 2.74
C SER A 16 -11.30 -1.07 4.24
N GLY A 17 -11.27 0.12 4.83
CA GLY A 17 -11.49 0.25 6.26
C GLY A 17 -11.76 1.69 6.68
N GLU A 18 -11.85 1.87 7.98
CA GLU A 18 -11.98 3.16 8.64
C GLU A 18 -10.62 3.54 9.24
N VAL A 19 -10.20 4.78 9.06
CA VAL A 19 -8.97 5.29 9.69
C VAL A 19 -9.17 5.36 11.20
N GLU A 20 -8.45 4.55 11.97
CA GLU A 20 -8.50 4.59 13.43
C GLU A 20 -7.73 5.80 14.00
N ALA A 21 -6.52 6.04 13.48
CA ALA A 21 -5.65 7.12 13.92
C ALA A 21 -4.74 7.60 12.77
N VAL A 22 -4.19 8.81 12.92
CA VAL A 22 -3.23 9.39 11.98
C VAL A 22 -1.94 9.81 12.71
N GLY A 23 -0.80 9.66 12.04
CA GLY A 23 0.49 10.08 12.58
C GLY A 23 0.72 11.61 12.48
N PRO A 24 1.73 12.15 13.19
CA PRO A 24 2.10 13.55 13.09
C PRO A 24 2.40 13.98 11.64
N GLY A 25 1.86 15.13 11.24
CA GLY A 25 2.06 15.70 9.89
C GLY A 25 1.10 15.18 8.82
N VAL A 26 0.25 14.19 9.11
CA VAL A 26 -0.81 13.76 8.21
C VAL A 26 -1.98 14.75 8.30
N SER A 27 -2.32 15.40 7.19
CA SER A 27 -3.44 16.35 7.09
C SER A 27 -4.48 15.95 6.03
N SER A 28 -4.19 14.93 5.23
CA SER A 28 -5.04 14.46 4.12
C SER A 28 -6.04 13.38 4.52
N LEU A 29 -6.01 12.91 5.77
CA LEU A 29 -6.85 11.86 6.31
C LEU A 29 -7.32 12.25 7.71
N LEU A 30 -8.49 11.76 8.10
CA LEU A 30 -9.09 11.98 9.42
C LEU A 30 -9.49 10.64 10.06
N PRO A 31 -9.38 10.48 11.40
CA PRO A 31 -10.02 9.38 12.09
C PRO A 31 -11.51 9.29 11.74
N GLY A 32 -12.01 8.07 11.53
CA GLY A 32 -13.39 7.83 11.06
C GLY A 32 -13.59 7.87 9.55
N GLN A 33 -12.58 8.26 8.78
CA GLN A 33 -12.69 8.33 7.32
C GLN A 33 -12.65 6.93 6.70
N LEU A 34 -13.61 6.63 5.83
CA LEU A 34 -13.58 5.41 5.01
C LEU A 34 -12.55 5.54 3.89
N VAL A 35 -11.69 4.53 3.76
CA VAL A 35 -10.60 4.50 2.80
C VAL A 35 -10.51 3.15 2.09
N SER A 36 -10.00 3.17 0.87
CA SER A 36 -9.46 2.00 0.19
C SER A 36 -7.95 2.17 0.05
N ILE A 37 -7.21 1.08 0.24
CA ILE A 37 -5.75 1.13 0.30
C ILE A 37 -5.19 0.75 -1.07
N TYR A 38 -4.28 1.57 -1.59
CA TYR A 38 -3.56 1.25 -2.81
C TYR A 38 -2.58 0.08 -2.57
N GLY A 39 -2.75 -1.02 -3.30
CA GLY A 39 -2.08 -2.29 -2.98
C GLY A 39 -0.59 -2.34 -3.27
N ALA A 40 -0.03 -1.41 -4.06
CA ALA A 40 1.39 -1.36 -4.37
C ALA A 40 2.12 -0.33 -3.50
N ARG A 41 3.24 -0.74 -2.90
CA ARG A 41 4.12 0.18 -2.18
C ARG A 41 5.05 0.88 -3.18
N THR A 42 4.62 2.03 -3.66
CA THR A 42 5.36 2.89 -4.60
C THR A 42 6.27 3.85 -3.85
N CYS A 43 7.26 4.43 -4.55
CA CYS A 43 8.26 5.28 -3.90
C CYS A 43 7.79 6.72 -3.68
N GLY A 44 6.77 7.20 -4.39
CA GLY A 44 6.31 8.59 -4.34
C GLY A 44 7.30 9.64 -4.91
N LEU A 45 8.50 9.22 -5.34
CA LEU A 45 9.61 10.11 -5.64
C LEU A 45 10.15 10.02 -7.08
N CYS A 46 9.93 8.93 -7.82
CA CYS A 46 10.38 8.82 -9.20
C CYS A 46 9.53 9.71 -10.14
N ARG A 47 9.97 9.85 -11.39
CA ARG A 47 9.26 10.69 -12.39
C ARG A 47 7.80 10.24 -12.55
N ALA A 48 7.58 8.95 -12.76
CA ALA A 48 6.24 8.41 -12.93
C ALA A 48 5.33 8.67 -11.71
N CYS A 49 5.84 8.51 -10.48
CA CYS A 49 5.08 8.82 -9.27
C CYS A 49 4.71 10.30 -9.18
N ARG A 50 5.63 11.22 -9.48
CA ARG A 50 5.35 12.67 -9.45
C ARG A 50 4.38 13.13 -10.53
N GLU A 51 4.31 12.39 -11.63
CA GLU A 51 3.33 12.60 -12.71
C GLU A 51 1.96 11.95 -12.41
N GLY A 52 1.76 11.37 -11.22
CA GLY A 52 0.51 10.67 -10.86
C GLY A 52 0.33 9.32 -11.56
N ARG A 53 1.39 8.77 -12.13
CA ARG A 53 1.46 7.46 -12.80
C ARG A 53 2.24 6.47 -11.93
N ASP A 54 1.90 6.45 -10.65
CA ASP A 54 2.56 5.64 -9.62
C ASP A 54 2.49 4.12 -9.90
N ASN A 55 1.50 3.68 -10.68
CA ASN A 55 1.45 2.32 -11.24
C ASN A 55 2.66 1.95 -12.14
N LEU A 56 3.46 2.93 -12.57
CA LEU A 56 4.71 2.74 -13.32
C LEU A 56 5.94 3.12 -12.49
N CYS A 57 5.84 3.04 -11.17
CA CYS A 57 6.93 3.34 -10.26
C CYS A 57 8.19 2.50 -10.56
N GLU A 58 9.31 3.20 -10.80
CA GLU A 58 10.62 2.60 -11.11
C GLU A 58 11.26 1.88 -9.91
N HIS A 59 10.79 2.20 -8.70
CA HIS A 59 11.30 1.67 -7.44
C HIS A 59 10.18 1.05 -6.59
N VAL A 60 9.27 0.33 -7.23
CA VAL A 60 8.18 -0.38 -6.52
C VAL A 60 8.79 -1.43 -5.57
N SER A 61 8.39 -1.38 -4.30
CA SER A 61 8.88 -2.35 -3.29
C SER A 61 8.14 -3.69 -3.39
N GLY A 62 6.89 -3.65 -3.86
CA GLY A 62 6.06 -4.84 -4.03
C GLY A 62 4.57 -4.53 -3.89
N VAL A 63 3.78 -5.59 -4.00
CA VAL A 63 2.33 -5.57 -3.79
C VAL A 63 2.01 -6.31 -2.50
N HIS A 64 1.18 -5.70 -1.64
CA HIS A 64 0.67 -6.29 -0.41
C HIS A 64 -0.07 -7.61 -0.68
N GLY A 65 0.16 -8.62 0.15
CA GLY A 65 -0.40 -9.98 -0.01
C GLY A 65 0.30 -10.85 -1.06
N PHE A 66 1.31 -10.32 -1.76
CA PHE A 66 2.13 -11.07 -2.72
C PHE A 66 3.62 -11.00 -2.41
N HIS A 67 4.16 -9.79 -2.26
CA HIS A 67 5.58 -9.52 -2.05
C HIS A 67 5.86 -8.98 -0.64
N LEU A 68 4.87 -8.30 -0.06
CA LEU A 68 4.86 -7.69 1.26
C LEU A 68 3.68 -8.29 2.04
N ASP A 69 3.75 -8.26 3.38
CA ASP A 69 2.61 -8.67 4.22
C ASP A 69 1.35 -7.92 3.81
N GLY A 70 0.28 -8.68 3.62
CA GLY A 70 -1.02 -8.22 3.15
C GLY A 70 -1.89 -7.60 4.24
N PHE A 71 -3.10 -7.24 3.86
CA PHE A 71 -4.03 -6.50 4.71
C PHE A 71 -4.83 -7.38 5.69
N ALA A 72 -4.74 -8.70 5.62
CA ALA A 72 -5.36 -9.60 6.61
C ALA A 72 -4.48 -9.75 7.87
N GLN A 73 -3.91 -8.64 8.33
CA GLN A 73 -3.09 -8.53 9.55
C GLN A 73 -3.87 -7.76 10.62
N GLU A 74 -3.56 -8.01 11.89
CA GLU A 74 -4.05 -7.26 13.05
C GLU A 74 -3.12 -6.09 13.39
#